data_AF-A0A916GLU7-F1
#
_entry.id   AF-A0A916GLU7-F1
#
_cell.length_a   1.000
_cell.length_b   1.000
_cell.length_c   1.000
_cell.angle_alpha   90.00
_cell.angle_beta   90.00
_cell.angle_gamma   90.00
#
_symmetry.space_group_name_H-M   'P 1'
#
loop_
_entity.id
_entity.type
_entity.pdbx_description
1 polymer ?
#
loop_
_entity_poly.entity_id
_entity_poly.type
_entity_poly.pdbx_seq_one_letter_code
_entity_poly.pdbx_strand_id
1 'polypeptide(L)'
;MNEPRKRLADVIFLAALMIYILSGIRAVPPHGDEYMQMSMARDYFLVRAGQWDQLAYSPPVQLDSGQYLRLINGVINKYLIGLVWELSGRDPDALPGIYVWDMPLEWNQAQGNIPTLESLHLARLPSALLTALGLIPIFLLGWNLRLRSLAYPAALLYGFHPVILLNGERAMMEGSLMLFSLCAIYWTVALVVAEHSATAEGYLKRLPRFVRYALLGVWVGLAAASKHTGIIVGGAALLGTLAAALAKDKLGKTWRPALLYTLLAGMVAGGVWFGLNPAFWRSPLSTLGETLRLRAELLNRQTESSDAAFADLGGRMGAILREPFLAPPQYAEAPGWIEALGESIQRYQSSPVNGWDWGAIIGLLLTLLALLGLVGLALDARRRDLIAWVILIWAGAAGAASLAVPLDWQRYYLPLILVAIILAASGLGRLLVRREG
;
A
#
# COMPACT_ATOMS: atom_id res chain seq x y z
N MET A 1 18.01 26.04 -7.70
CA MET A 1 17.49 25.19 -6.60
C MET A 1 18.63 24.85 -5.62
N ASN A 2 19.36 25.86 -5.11
CA ASN A 2 20.80 25.71 -4.81
C ASN A 2 21.18 25.85 -3.33
N GLU A 3 20.25 25.76 -2.37
CA GLU A 3 20.65 25.78 -0.96
C GLU A 3 20.85 24.34 -0.44
N PRO A 4 22.10 23.85 -0.35
CA PRO A 4 22.39 22.50 0.14
C PRO A 4 21.86 22.27 1.55
N ARG A 5 21.80 23.32 2.39
CA ARG A 5 21.26 23.29 3.75
C ARG A 5 19.82 22.80 3.80
N LYS A 6 18.95 23.30 2.92
CA LYS A 6 17.54 22.91 2.92
C LYS A 6 17.34 21.46 2.48
N ARG A 7 18.14 20.97 1.53
CA ARG A 7 18.12 19.56 1.12
C ARG A 7 18.59 18.64 2.23
N LEU A 8 19.64 19.04 2.96
CA LEU A 8 20.12 18.29 4.11
C LEU A 8 19.04 18.20 5.19
N ALA A 9 18.32 19.29 5.46
CA ALA A 9 17.19 19.28 6.40
C ALA A 9 16.07 18.33 5.93
N ASP A 10 15.69 18.35 4.65
CA ASP A 10 14.70 17.43 4.08
C ASP A 10 15.14 15.96 4.27
N VAL A 11 16.42 15.63 4.04
CA VAL A 11 16.98 14.28 4.22
C VAL A 11 17.00 13.85 5.70
N ILE A 12 17.47 14.72 6.60
CA ILE A 12 17.51 14.43 8.04
C ILE A 12 16.08 14.20 8.57
N PHE A 13 15.14 15.03 8.13
CA PHE A 13 13.73 14.90 8.51
C PHE A 13 13.15 13.54 8.07
N LEU A 14 13.36 13.14 6.81
CA LEU A 14 12.89 11.84 6.33
C LEU A 14 13.59 10.69 7.04
N ALA A 15 14.90 10.77 7.25
CA ALA A 15 15.66 9.75 7.96
C ALA A 15 15.18 9.57 9.41
N ALA A 16 14.85 10.66 10.11
CA ALA A 16 14.30 10.61 11.46
C ALA A 16 12.95 9.89 11.50
N LEU A 17 12.05 10.17 10.55
CA LEU A 17 10.76 9.47 10.45
C LEU A 17 10.92 8.00 10.03
N MET A 18 11.90 7.67 9.19
CA MET A 18 12.20 6.27 8.84
C MET A 18 12.69 5.49 10.06
N ILE A 19 13.59 6.08 10.86
CA ILE A 19 14.07 5.47 12.10
C ILE A 19 12.91 5.28 13.09
N TYR A 20 12.00 6.26 13.17
CA TYR A 20 10.78 6.16 13.98
C TYR A 20 9.94 4.94 13.59
N ILE A 21 9.58 4.79 12.31
CA ILE A 21 8.81 3.62 11.80
C ILE A 21 9.55 2.31 12.10
N LEU A 22 10.85 2.24 11.84
CA LEU A 22 11.64 1.02 12.05
C LEU A 22 11.76 0.64 13.53
N SER A 23 11.64 1.60 14.45
CA SER A 23 11.72 1.33 15.87
C SER A 23 10.49 0.62 16.45
N GLY A 24 9.35 0.64 15.75
CA GLY A 24 8.12 -0.03 16.19
C GLY A 24 8.07 -1.54 15.94
N ILE A 25 8.98 -2.09 15.12
CA ILE A 25 9.05 -3.53 14.76
C ILE A 25 8.97 -4.48 15.98
N ARG A 26 9.61 -4.09 17.09
CA ARG A 26 9.66 -4.91 18.32
C ARG A 26 8.50 -4.67 19.28
N ALA A 27 7.79 -3.57 19.11
CA ALA A 27 6.70 -3.15 19.99
C ALA A 27 5.33 -3.59 19.44
N VAL A 28 5.17 -3.63 18.12
CA VAL A 28 3.88 -3.90 17.47
C VAL A 28 3.31 -5.28 17.85
N PRO A 29 2.02 -5.38 18.25
CA PRO A 29 1.40 -6.65 18.62
C PRO A 29 1.39 -7.63 17.43
N PRO A 30 1.59 -8.94 17.65
CA PRO A 30 1.56 -9.92 16.59
C PRO A 30 0.19 -10.03 15.92
N HIS A 31 0.17 -10.60 14.72
CA HIS A 31 -1.05 -10.89 13.97
C HIS A 31 -0.92 -12.21 13.20
N GLY A 32 -2.00 -12.99 13.08
CA GLY A 32 -1.98 -14.32 12.45
C GLY A 32 -1.51 -14.30 10.99
N ASP A 33 -1.82 -13.23 10.25
CA ASP A 33 -1.34 -13.04 8.87
C ASP A 33 0.19 -12.97 8.79
N GLU A 34 0.89 -12.49 9.83
CA GLU A 34 2.36 -12.47 9.86
C GLU A 34 2.92 -13.89 9.77
N TYR A 35 2.32 -14.81 10.53
CA TYR A 35 2.74 -16.20 10.58
C TYR A 35 2.50 -16.90 9.24
N MET A 36 1.38 -16.60 8.57
CA MET A 36 1.11 -17.10 7.21
C MET A 36 2.10 -16.54 6.18
N GLN A 37 2.46 -15.25 6.25
CA GLN A 37 3.45 -14.64 5.37
C GLN A 37 4.85 -15.25 5.58
N MET A 38 5.22 -15.53 6.83
CA MET A 38 6.44 -16.26 7.16
C MET A 38 6.41 -17.69 6.62
N SER A 39 5.30 -18.41 6.78
CA SER A 39 5.17 -19.77 6.24
C SER A 39 5.33 -19.80 4.72
N MET A 40 4.72 -18.83 4.02
CA MET A 40 4.86 -18.64 2.58
C MET A 40 6.26 -18.20 2.13
N ALA A 41 7.11 -17.72 3.04
CA ALA A 41 8.49 -17.36 2.70
C ALA A 41 9.32 -18.55 2.22
N ARG A 42 8.86 -19.79 2.47
CA ARG A 42 9.40 -21.01 1.83
C ARG A 42 9.45 -20.93 0.31
N ASP A 43 8.52 -20.20 -0.30
CA ASP A 43 8.48 -20.03 -1.76
C ASP A 43 9.77 -19.41 -2.29
N TYR A 44 10.42 -18.52 -1.53
CA TYR A 44 11.71 -17.94 -1.88
C TYR A 44 12.79 -19.02 -2.08
N PHE A 45 12.83 -20.01 -1.19
CA PHE A 45 13.81 -21.10 -1.26
C PHE A 45 13.51 -22.06 -2.41
N LEU A 46 12.24 -22.29 -2.74
CA LEU A 46 11.84 -23.04 -3.93
C LEU A 46 12.30 -22.34 -5.22
N VAL A 47 12.07 -21.01 -5.30
CA VAL A 47 12.57 -20.16 -6.40
C VAL A 47 14.09 -20.28 -6.51
N ARG A 48 14.81 -20.09 -5.40
CA ARG A 48 16.28 -20.14 -5.37
C ARG A 48 16.83 -21.50 -5.78
N ALA A 49 16.17 -22.59 -5.39
CA ALA A 49 16.53 -23.96 -5.75
C ALA A 49 16.14 -24.34 -7.18
N GLY A 50 15.51 -23.44 -7.95
CA GLY A 50 15.02 -23.73 -9.30
C GLY A 50 13.80 -24.65 -9.34
N GLN A 51 13.12 -24.85 -8.21
CA GLN A 51 11.98 -25.75 -8.06
C GLN A 51 10.65 -25.06 -8.41
N TRP A 52 10.63 -24.34 -9.53
CA TRP A 52 9.48 -23.54 -9.99
C TRP A 52 8.20 -24.36 -10.17
N ASP A 53 8.35 -25.64 -10.51
CA ASP A 53 7.25 -26.57 -10.71
C ASP A 53 6.41 -26.80 -9.46
N GLN A 54 6.98 -26.60 -8.27
CA GLN A 54 6.26 -26.69 -6.99
C GLN A 54 5.45 -25.43 -6.65
N LEU A 55 5.74 -24.32 -7.34
CA LEU A 55 5.04 -23.05 -7.18
C LEU A 55 3.91 -22.88 -8.19
N ALA A 56 3.99 -23.60 -9.32
CA ALA A 56 3.00 -23.55 -10.37
C ALA A 56 1.64 -24.08 -9.88
N TYR A 57 0.57 -23.47 -10.38
CA TYR A 57 -0.79 -23.90 -10.10
C TYR A 57 -1.04 -25.36 -10.54
N SER A 58 -1.58 -26.17 -9.63
CA SER A 58 -2.06 -27.53 -9.89
C SER A 58 -3.41 -27.77 -9.23
N PRO A 59 -4.50 -28.06 -9.98
CA PRO A 59 -5.77 -28.42 -9.35
C PRO A 59 -5.72 -29.83 -8.70
N PRO A 60 -6.52 -30.10 -7.66
CA PRO A 60 -7.40 -29.15 -6.95
C PRO A 60 -6.63 -28.28 -5.94
N VAL A 61 -7.12 -27.05 -5.70
CA VAL A 61 -6.57 -26.20 -4.63
C VAL A 61 -7.18 -26.60 -3.29
N GLN A 62 -6.34 -27.09 -2.38
CA GLN A 62 -6.78 -27.39 -1.01
C GLN A 62 -6.81 -26.11 -0.18
N LEU A 63 -7.88 -25.92 0.59
CA LEU A 63 -8.02 -24.79 1.50
C LEU A 63 -6.84 -24.76 2.50
N ASP A 64 -6.35 -23.57 2.83
CA ASP A 64 -5.24 -23.32 3.75
C ASP A 64 -3.92 -24.04 3.39
N SER A 65 -3.79 -24.52 2.15
CA SER A 65 -2.51 -25.01 1.61
C SER A 65 -1.61 -23.85 1.16
N GLY A 66 -0.31 -24.13 0.98
CA GLY A 66 0.62 -23.16 0.39
C GLY A 66 0.17 -22.67 -1.00
N GLN A 67 -0.44 -23.54 -1.81
CA GLN A 67 -0.98 -23.13 -3.11
C GLN A 67 -2.19 -22.20 -2.95
N TYR A 68 -3.10 -22.49 -2.01
CA TYR A 68 -4.21 -21.59 -1.71
C TYR A 68 -3.71 -20.20 -1.33
N LEU A 69 -2.78 -20.12 -0.38
CA LEU A 69 -2.22 -18.86 0.08
C LEU A 69 -1.49 -18.08 -1.03
N ARG A 70 -0.80 -18.77 -1.96
CA ARG A 70 -0.16 -18.15 -3.15
C ARG A 70 -1.17 -17.47 -4.06
N LEU A 71 -2.36 -18.03 -4.23
CA LEU A 71 -3.37 -17.49 -5.13
C LEU A 71 -4.12 -16.30 -4.51
N ILE A 72 -4.30 -16.27 -3.19
CA ILE A 72 -5.06 -15.19 -2.54
C ILE A 72 -4.18 -14.03 -2.08
N ASN A 73 -2.86 -14.21 -1.94
CA ASN A 73 -1.93 -13.19 -1.45
C ASN A 73 -0.95 -12.70 -2.52
N GLY A 74 -0.34 -11.54 -2.27
CA GLY A 74 0.77 -11.05 -3.07
C GLY A 74 2.09 -11.76 -2.78
N VAL A 75 3.09 -11.45 -3.58
CA VAL A 75 4.37 -12.21 -3.64
C VAL A 75 5.57 -11.45 -3.09
N ILE A 76 5.54 -10.13 -3.08
CA ILE A 76 6.73 -9.34 -2.75
C ILE A 76 7.17 -9.57 -1.30
N ASN A 77 6.26 -9.42 -0.33
CA ASN A 77 6.63 -9.46 1.07
C ASN A 77 7.20 -10.83 1.49
N LYS A 78 6.53 -11.94 1.14
CA LYS A 78 7.02 -13.29 1.45
C LYS A 78 8.40 -13.60 0.86
N TYR A 79 8.71 -13.10 -0.34
CA TYR A 79 10.04 -13.29 -0.93
C TYR A 79 11.10 -12.45 -0.22
N LEU A 80 10.77 -11.24 0.21
CA LEU A 80 11.70 -10.43 0.99
C LEU A 80 11.91 -10.98 2.41
N ILE A 81 10.89 -11.58 3.01
CA ILE A 81 11.04 -12.34 4.26
C ILE A 81 12.02 -13.49 4.04
N GLY A 82 11.85 -14.28 2.98
CA GLY A 82 12.76 -15.39 2.65
C GLY A 82 14.20 -14.93 2.41
N LEU A 83 14.39 -13.81 1.69
CA LEU A 83 15.70 -13.20 1.48
C LEU A 83 16.36 -12.79 2.81
N VAL A 84 15.66 -12.07 3.68
CA VAL A 84 16.20 -11.64 4.97
C VAL A 84 16.46 -12.84 5.89
N TRP A 85 15.60 -13.87 5.83
CA TRP A 85 15.79 -15.14 6.54
C TRP A 85 17.11 -15.81 6.15
N GLU A 86 17.35 -15.93 4.85
CA GLU A 86 18.59 -16.51 4.34
C GLU A 86 19.83 -15.68 4.69
N LEU A 87 19.74 -14.35 4.53
CA LEU A 87 20.85 -13.45 4.87
C LEU A 87 21.21 -13.50 6.37
N SER A 88 20.28 -13.93 7.22
CA SER A 88 20.52 -14.16 8.64
C SER A 88 21.14 -15.54 8.96
N GLY A 89 21.38 -16.37 7.95
CA GLY A 89 21.95 -17.72 8.10
C GLY A 89 20.99 -18.74 8.72
N ARG A 90 19.69 -18.47 8.74
CA ARG A 90 18.67 -19.37 9.30
C ARG A 90 18.29 -20.47 8.31
N ASP A 91 18.06 -21.65 8.85
CA ASP A 91 17.54 -22.79 8.11
C ASP A 91 16.10 -22.50 7.60
N PRO A 92 15.79 -22.73 6.31
CA PRO A 92 14.42 -22.66 5.79
C PRO A 92 13.41 -23.50 6.57
N ASP A 93 13.82 -24.64 7.14
CA ASP A 93 12.94 -25.54 7.88
C ASP A 93 12.52 -24.96 9.23
N ALA A 94 13.22 -23.92 9.73
CA ALA A 94 12.86 -23.20 10.94
C ALA A 94 11.75 -22.15 10.74
N LEU A 95 11.24 -21.96 9.51
CA LEU A 95 10.04 -21.15 9.26
C LEU A 95 8.81 -21.82 9.94
N PRO A 96 7.82 -21.04 10.41
CA PRO A 96 6.65 -21.63 11.06
C PRO A 96 5.77 -22.41 10.08
N GLY A 97 4.93 -23.31 10.60
CA GLY A 97 3.85 -23.92 9.82
C GLY A 97 2.78 -22.90 9.38
N ILE A 98 1.75 -23.34 8.66
CA ILE A 98 0.64 -22.46 8.27
C ILE A 98 -0.27 -22.23 9.49
N TYR A 99 -0.52 -20.97 9.82
CA TYR A 99 -1.45 -20.61 10.88
C TYR A 99 -2.88 -21.05 10.53
N VAL A 100 -3.54 -21.76 11.44
CA VAL A 100 -4.90 -22.27 11.27
C VAL A 100 -5.86 -21.41 12.08
N TRP A 101 -6.67 -20.59 11.40
CA TRP A 101 -7.57 -19.61 12.01
C TRP A 101 -8.68 -20.22 12.85
N ASP A 102 -9.13 -21.43 12.49
CA ASP A 102 -10.19 -22.14 13.20
C ASP A 102 -9.73 -22.78 14.52
N MET A 103 -8.41 -22.78 14.78
CA MET A 103 -7.82 -23.37 15.96
C MET A 103 -7.36 -22.31 16.97
N PRO A 104 -7.43 -22.58 18.29
CA PRO A 104 -6.92 -21.67 19.31
C PRO A 104 -5.42 -21.34 19.14
N LEU A 105 -4.99 -20.24 19.75
CA LEU A 105 -3.60 -19.78 19.68
C LEU A 105 -2.63 -20.81 20.26
N GLU A 106 -2.99 -21.44 21.38
CA GLU A 106 -2.19 -22.45 22.07
C GLU A 106 -1.99 -23.70 21.22
N TRP A 107 -3.01 -24.07 20.44
CA TRP A 107 -2.90 -25.19 19.50
C TRP A 107 -1.91 -24.85 18.38
N ASN A 108 -2.02 -23.66 17.78
CA ASN A 108 -1.09 -23.20 16.76
C ASN A 108 0.35 -23.12 17.30
N GLN A 109 0.52 -22.72 18.56
CA GLN A 109 1.81 -22.75 19.23
C GLN A 109 2.36 -24.18 19.35
N ALA A 110 1.53 -25.12 19.82
CA ALA A 110 1.91 -26.52 19.98
C ALA A 110 2.25 -27.22 18.65
N GLN A 111 1.66 -26.79 17.53
CA GLN A 111 1.96 -27.30 16.19
C GLN A 111 3.14 -26.60 15.51
N GLY A 112 3.78 -25.61 16.15
CA GLY A 112 4.86 -24.85 15.54
C GLY A 112 4.41 -23.89 14.42
N ASN A 113 3.13 -23.51 14.40
CA ASN A 113 2.59 -22.51 13.49
C ASN A 113 2.85 -21.07 13.96
N ILE A 114 3.31 -20.90 15.20
CA ILE A 114 3.71 -19.61 15.77
C ILE A 114 5.24 -19.57 15.85
N PRO A 115 5.89 -18.59 15.21
CA PRO A 115 7.34 -18.45 15.25
C PRO A 115 7.83 -17.98 16.62
N THR A 116 9.13 -18.13 16.87
CA THR A 116 9.77 -17.43 17.99
C THR A 116 9.71 -15.91 17.78
N LEU A 117 9.75 -15.15 18.88
CA LEU A 117 9.69 -13.69 18.81
C LEU A 117 10.84 -13.09 17.99
N GLU A 118 12.03 -13.68 18.07
CA GLU A 118 13.20 -13.25 17.29
C GLU A 118 12.97 -13.46 15.78
N SER A 119 12.45 -14.63 15.39
CA SER A 119 12.07 -14.92 14.00
C SER A 119 11.00 -13.97 13.49
N LEU A 120 10.01 -13.63 14.33
CA LEU A 120 8.96 -12.67 13.99
C LEU A 120 9.54 -11.26 13.75
N HIS A 121 10.41 -10.77 14.64
CA HIS A 121 11.06 -9.47 14.47
C HIS A 121 11.88 -9.39 13.18
N LEU A 122 12.57 -10.48 12.82
CA LEU A 122 13.31 -10.55 11.57
C LEU A 122 12.36 -10.46 10.36
N ALA A 123 11.24 -11.20 10.38
CA ALA A 123 10.26 -11.21 9.31
C ALA A 123 9.49 -9.88 9.14
N ARG A 124 9.44 -9.04 10.16
CA ARG A 124 8.85 -7.70 10.12
C ARG A 124 9.70 -6.68 9.36
N LEU A 125 11.02 -6.90 9.30
CA LEU A 125 11.96 -5.94 8.72
C LEU A 125 11.62 -5.53 7.27
N PRO A 126 11.28 -6.46 6.34
CA PRO A 126 10.91 -6.07 4.98
C PRO A 126 9.72 -5.11 4.91
N SER A 127 8.59 -5.44 5.53
CA SER A 127 7.40 -4.59 5.49
C SER A 127 7.66 -3.22 6.13
N ALA A 128 8.33 -3.21 7.28
CA ALA A 128 8.65 -1.97 7.99
C ALA A 128 9.60 -1.08 7.18
N LEU A 129 10.62 -1.66 6.52
CA LEU A 129 11.52 -0.93 5.64
C LEU A 129 10.80 -0.36 4.43
N LEU A 130 9.91 -1.11 3.79
CA LEU A 130 9.13 -0.62 2.65
C LEU A 130 8.17 0.50 3.07
N THR A 131 7.54 0.37 4.25
CA THR A 131 6.72 1.43 4.86
C THR A 131 7.56 2.68 5.10
N ALA A 132 8.75 2.54 5.70
CA ALA A 132 9.67 3.66 5.92
C ALA A 132 10.09 4.33 4.60
N LEU A 133 10.40 3.55 3.56
CA LEU A 133 10.71 4.07 2.23
C LEU A 133 9.52 4.78 1.58
N GLY A 134 8.27 4.46 1.96
CA GLY A 134 7.05 5.13 1.54
C GLY A 134 7.00 6.63 1.90
N LEU A 135 7.78 7.06 2.89
CA LEU A 135 7.96 8.48 3.21
C LEU A 135 8.52 9.30 2.04
N ILE A 136 9.39 8.71 1.22
CA ILE A 136 10.01 9.41 0.09
C ILE A 136 8.95 9.81 -0.95
N PRO A 137 8.21 8.88 -1.59
CA PRO A 137 7.22 9.26 -2.60
C PRO A 137 6.10 10.13 -2.02
N ILE A 138 5.67 9.95 -0.77
CA ILE A 138 4.61 10.81 -0.20
C ILE A 138 5.10 12.25 0.04
N PHE A 139 6.35 12.42 0.52
CA PHE A 139 6.98 13.73 0.64
C PHE A 139 7.12 14.40 -0.73
N LEU A 140 7.56 13.64 -1.74
CA LEU A 140 7.72 14.15 -3.11
C LEU A 140 6.38 14.47 -3.78
N LEU A 141 5.32 13.72 -3.50
CA LEU A 141 3.96 14.06 -3.91
C LEU A 141 3.54 15.40 -3.31
N GLY A 142 3.75 15.57 -2.01
CA GLY A 142 3.46 16.85 -1.35
C GLY A 142 4.25 18.01 -1.92
N TRP A 143 5.52 17.77 -2.23
CA TRP A 143 6.39 18.74 -2.88
C TRP A 143 5.87 19.17 -4.26
N ASN A 144 5.40 18.24 -5.09
CA ASN A 144 4.89 18.57 -6.42
C ASN A 144 3.55 19.31 -6.40
N LEU A 145 2.76 19.13 -5.33
CA LEU A 145 1.49 19.85 -5.17
C LEU A 145 1.69 21.28 -4.68
N ARG A 146 2.44 21.49 -3.59
CA ARG A 146 2.65 22.82 -2.98
C ARG A 146 4.02 22.99 -2.30
N LEU A 147 5.07 22.38 -2.84
CA LEU A 147 6.43 22.46 -2.28
C LEU A 147 6.47 21.98 -0.81
N ARG A 148 7.35 22.58 0.01
CA ARG A 148 7.57 22.19 1.40
C ARG A 148 6.33 22.32 2.29
N SER A 149 5.43 23.27 2.02
CA SER A 149 4.26 23.49 2.89
C SER A 149 3.29 22.31 2.91
N LEU A 150 3.36 21.42 1.92
CA LEU A 150 2.57 20.18 1.87
C LEU A 150 3.44 18.94 2.09
N ALA A 151 4.69 18.96 1.64
CA ALA A 151 5.61 17.83 1.79
C ALA A 151 5.80 17.40 3.25
N TYR A 152 6.04 18.36 4.16
CA TYR A 152 6.25 18.06 5.59
C TYR A 152 4.97 17.56 6.27
N PRO A 153 3.81 18.23 6.15
CA PRO A 153 2.56 17.69 6.72
C PRO A 153 2.19 16.31 6.18
N ALA A 154 2.35 16.05 4.88
CA ALA A 154 2.04 14.74 4.31
C ALA A 154 2.94 13.63 4.87
N ALA A 155 4.25 13.89 4.99
CA ALA A 155 5.20 12.95 5.56
C ALA A 155 4.98 12.74 7.08
N LEU A 156 4.67 13.80 7.83
CA LEU A 156 4.31 13.70 9.25
C LEU A 156 3.04 12.87 9.44
N LEU A 157 1.98 13.19 8.69
CA LEU A 157 0.72 12.45 8.77
C LEU A 157 0.94 10.98 8.41
N TYR A 158 1.75 10.66 7.40
CA TYR A 158 2.10 9.27 7.07
C TYR A 158 2.91 8.58 8.17
N GLY A 159 4.01 9.22 8.62
CA GLY A 159 4.94 8.64 9.59
C GLY A 159 4.36 8.49 10.99
N PHE A 160 3.33 9.26 11.34
CA PHE A 160 2.62 9.16 12.62
C PHE A 160 1.23 8.52 12.50
N HIS A 161 0.82 8.07 11.32
CA HIS A 161 -0.50 7.48 11.15
C HIS A 161 -0.54 6.12 11.86
N PRO A 162 -1.37 5.94 12.91
CA PRO A 162 -1.26 4.76 13.75
C PRO A 162 -1.65 3.47 12.99
N VAL A 163 -2.59 3.57 12.04
CA VAL A 163 -2.96 2.45 11.14
C VAL A 163 -1.82 2.05 10.18
N ILE A 164 -1.07 3.02 9.65
CA ILE A 164 0.05 2.75 8.74
C ILE A 164 1.17 2.07 9.51
N LEU A 165 1.49 2.56 10.71
CA LEU A 165 2.51 1.97 11.58
C LEU A 165 2.12 0.55 11.97
N LEU A 166 0.91 0.37 12.51
CA LEU A 166 0.43 -0.95 12.95
C LEU A 166 0.51 -2.01 11.84
N ASN A 167 0.08 -1.68 10.62
CA ASN A 167 0.09 -2.64 9.51
C ASN A 167 1.43 -2.72 8.77
N GLY A 168 2.18 -1.61 8.73
CA GLY A 168 3.46 -1.52 8.06
C GLY A 168 4.59 -2.15 8.86
N GLU A 169 4.53 -2.13 10.19
CA GLU A 169 5.53 -2.72 11.08
C GLU A 169 5.36 -4.23 11.29
N ARG A 170 4.16 -4.76 11.01
CA ARG A 170 3.89 -6.19 10.97
C ARG A 170 4.48 -6.82 9.71
N ALA A 171 4.80 -8.11 9.76
CA ALA A 171 5.31 -8.91 8.64
C ALA A 171 4.22 -9.21 7.59
N MET A 172 3.54 -8.18 7.11
CA MET A 172 2.41 -8.28 6.20
C MET A 172 2.70 -7.60 4.85
N MET A 173 1.77 -7.70 3.90
CA MET A 173 1.95 -7.20 2.53
C MET A 173 1.85 -5.67 2.44
N GLU A 174 1.35 -5.03 3.49
CA GLU A 174 0.91 -3.65 3.54
C GLU A 174 2.06 -2.68 3.30
N GLY A 175 3.26 -2.95 3.85
CA GLY A 175 4.43 -2.11 3.57
C GLY A 175 4.80 -2.05 2.09
N SER A 176 4.80 -3.20 1.41
CA SER A 176 5.03 -3.28 -0.04
C SER A 176 3.92 -2.60 -0.84
N LEU A 177 2.66 -2.84 -0.46
CA LEU A 177 1.50 -2.21 -1.10
C LEU A 177 1.59 -0.68 -1.02
N MET A 178 1.88 -0.14 0.16
CA MET A 178 1.96 1.30 0.38
C MET A 178 3.09 1.93 -0.44
N LEU A 179 4.31 1.39 -0.36
CA LEU A 179 5.45 1.93 -1.10
C LEU A 179 5.18 1.98 -2.59
N PHE A 180 4.83 0.84 -3.20
CA PHE A 180 4.72 0.78 -4.65
C PHE A 180 3.47 1.50 -5.18
N SER A 181 2.40 1.58 -4.38
CA SER A 181 1.25 2.45 -4.66
C SER A 181 1.66 3.93 -4.71
N LEU A 182 2.41 4.39 -3.71
CA LEU A 182 2.90 5.77 -3.64
C LEU A 182 3.91 6.06 -4.77
N CYS A 183 4.82 5.13 -5.06
CA CYS A 183 5.75 5.24 -6.19
C CYS A 183 5.01 5.34 -7.53
N ALA A 184 3.97 4.53 -7.75
CA ALA A 184 3.18 4.59 -8.98
C ALA A 184 2.49 5.96 -9.15
N ILE A 185 1.83 6.46 -8.11
CA ILE A 185 1.16 7.77 -8.16
C ILE A 185 2.18 8.92 -8.28
N TYR A 186 3.27 8.89 -7.50
CA TYR A 186 4.36 9.86 -7.62
C TYR A 186 4.93 9.90 -9.03
N TRP A 187 5.22 8.72 -9.60
CA TRP A 187 5.77 8.61 -10.94
C TRP A 187 4.80 9.13 -12.01
N THR A 188 3.49 8.87 -11.87
CA THR A 188 2.46 9.49 -12.72
C THR A 188 2.50 11.01 -12.63
N VAL A 189 2.54 11.59 -11.43
CA VAL A 189 2.65 13.04 -11.24
C VAL A 189 3.93 13.58 -11.88
N ALA A 190 5.07 12.92 -11.66
CA ALA A 190 6.35 13.32 -12.21
C ALA A 190 6.39 13.24 -13.75
N LEU A 191 5.73 12.24 -14.33
CA LEU A 191 5.52 12.09 -15.77
C LEU A 191 4.65 13.21 -16.31
N VAL A 192 3.54 13.54 -15.63
CA VAL A 192 2.68 14.68 -16.00
C VAL A 192 3.46 15.98 -15.99
N VAL A 193 4.28 16.23 -14.97
CA VAL A 193 5.17 17.41 -14.91
C VAL A 193 6.17 17.41 -16.07
N ALA A 194 6.85 16.28 -16.32
CA ALA A 194 7.87 16.17 -17.35
C ALA A 194 7.32 16.36 -18.77
N GLU A 195 6.12 15.87 -19.07
CA GLU A 195 5.50 15.97 -20.40
C GLU A 195 4.79 17.32 -20.61
N HIS A 196 4.31 17.96 -19.54
CA HIS A 196 3.39 19.08 -19.69
C HIS A 196 3.90 20.42 -19.19
N SER A 197 4.96 20.46 -18.38
CA SER A 197 5.59 21.71 -17.96
C SER A 197 6.63 22.19 -18.98
N ALA A 198 6.43 23.42 -19.48
CA ALA A 198 7.36 24.09 -20.38
C ALA A 198 8.73 24.35 -19.72
N THR A 199 8.72 24.64 -18.42
CA THR A 199 9.89 25.01 -17.62
C THR A 199 10.51 23.85 -16.87
N ALA A 200 9.92 22.65 -16.92
CA ALA A 200 10.52 21.49 -16.28
C ALA A 200 11.87 21.17 -16.93
N GLU A 201 12.95 21.33 -16.18
CA GLU A 201 14.28 20.84 -16.52
C GLU A 201 14.64 19.78 -15.46
N GLY A 202 15.08 18.60 -15.89
CA GLY A 202 15.37 17.53 -14.93
C GLY A 202 15.67 16.19 -15.58
N TYR A 203 16.11 15.25 -14.74
CA TYR A 203 16.53 13.92 -15.17
C TYR A 203 15.42 13.17 -15.94
N LEU A 204 14.14 13.37 -15.56
CA LEU A 204 13.02 12.75 -16.25
C LEU A 204 12.91 13.18 -17.72
N LYS A 205 13.22 14.44 -18.07
CA LYS A 205 13.22 14.87 -19.49
C LYS A 205 14.38 14.28 -20.29
N ARG A 206 15.45 13.83 -19.63
CA ARG A 206 16.59 13.15 -20.28
C ARG A 206 16.28 11.70 -20.61
N LEU A 207 15.34 11.08 -19.91
CA LEU A 207 14.91 9.72 -20.22
C LEU A 207 14.02 9.70 -21.47
N PRO A 208 14.23 8.75 -22.40
CA PRO A 208 13.31 8.55 -23.51
C PRO A 208 11.88 8.29 -23.01
N ARG A 209 10.88 8.76 -23.77
CA ARG A 209 9.46 8.63 -23.41
C ARG A 209 9.07 7.19 -23.06
N PHE A 210 9.43 6.23 -23.90
CA PHE A 210 9.09 4.82 -23.68
C PHE A 210 9.66 4.28 -22.36
N VAL A 211 10.86 4.71 -21.95
CA VAL A 211 11.48 4.31 -20.67
C VAL A 211 10.68 4.87 -19.49
N ARG A 212 10.22 6.12 -19.56
CA ARG A 212 9.40 6.72 -18.49
C ARG A 212 8.11 5.94 -18.26
N TYR A 213 7.42 5.56 -19.34
CA TYR A 213 6.18 4.80 -19.24
C TYR A 213 6.44 3.33 -18.88
N ALA A 214 7.53 2.73 -19.34
CA ALA A 214 7.93 1.39 -18.88
C ALA A 214 8.19 1.38 -17.37
N LEU A 215 8.90 2.38 -16.82
CA LEU A 215 9.11 2.52 -15.38
C LEU A 215 7.79 2.75 -14.61
N LEU A 216 6.83 3.48 -15.18
CA LEU A 216 5.48 3.54 -14.61
C LEU A 216 4.87 2.13 -14.52
N GLY A 217 4.97 1.36 -15.61
CA GLY A 217 4.54 -0.02 -15.65
C GLY A 217 5.20 -0.89 -14.58
N VAL A 218 6.50 -0.73 -14.34
CA VAL A 218 7.21 -1.44 -13.27
C VAL A 218 6.60 -1.13 -11.90
N TRP A 219 6.38 0.15 -11.57
CA TRP A 219 5.77 0.52 -10.28
C TRP A 219 4.34 -0.01 -10.13
N VAL A 220 3.54 0.05 -11.20
CA VAL A 220 2.18 -0.49 -11.22
C VAL A 220 2.18 -2.02 -11.04
N GLY A 221 3.07 -2.73 -11.73
CA GLY A 221 3.22 -4.18 -11.60
C GLY A 221 3.65 -4.60 -10.20
N LEU A 222 4.58 -3.86 -9.57
CA LEU A 222 5.01 -4.10 -8.20
C LEU A 222 3.90 -3.84 -7.18
N ALA A 223 3.09 -2.78 -7.37
CA ALA A 223 1.93 -2.52 -6.53
C ALA A 223 0.92 -3.67 -6.59
N ALA A 224 0.58 -4.14 -7.81
CA ALA A 224 -0.30 -5.29 -8.01
C ALA A 224 0.27 -6.60 -7.44
N ALA A 225 1.60 -6.79 -7.53
CA ALA A 225 2.28 -7.98 -7.00
C ALA A 225 2.41 -7.94 -5.47
N SER A 226 2.28 -6.78 -4.84
CA SER A 226 2.28 -6.63 -3.38
C SER A 226 0.98 -7.16 -2.77
N LYS A 227 -0.16 -6.78 -3.35
CA LYS A 227 -1.51 -7.20 -2.96
C LYS A 227 -2.45 -6.92 -4.12
N HIS A 228 -3.49 -7.72 -4.32
CA HIS A 228 -4.46 -7.49 -5.42
C HIS A 228 -5.12 -6.11 -5.37
N THR A 229 -5.28 -5.53 -4.18
CA THR A 229 -5.79 -4.15 -4.02
C THR A 229 -4.86 -3.10 -4.65
N GLY A 230 -3.58 -3.41 -4.88
CA GLY A 230 -2.67 -2.56 -5.63
C GLY A 230 -3.07 -2.35 -7.09
N ILE A 231 -3.89 -3.23 -7.67
CA ILE A 231 -4.46 -3.05 -9.02
C ILE A 231 -5.33 -1.78 -9.07
N ILE A 232 -6.02 -1.43 -7.98
CA ILE A 232 -6.86 -0.23 -7.92
C ILE A 232 -6.01 1.03 -8.09
N VAL A 233 -4.92 1.14 -7.32
CA VAL A 233 -4.01 2.29 -7.39
C VAL A 233 -3.25 2.29 -8.72
N GLY A 234 -2.82 1.12 -9.18
CA GLY A 234 -2.19 0.95 -10.49
C GLY A 234 -3.09 1.41 -11.65
N GLY A 235 -4.36 1.00 -11.64
CA GLY A 235 -5.37 1.45 -12.60
C GLY A 235 -5.58 2.96 -12.53
N ALA A 236 -5.67 3.54 -11.32
CA ALA A 236 -5.76 4.99 -11.14
C ALA A 236 -4.54 5.73 -11.70
N ALA A 237 -3.33 5.19 -11.54
CA ALA A 237 -2.09 5.78 -12.07
C ALA A 237 -2.07 5.80 -13.60
N LEU A 238 -2.52 4.71 -14.25
CA LEU A 238 -2.63 4.60 -15.71
C LEU A 238 -3.75 5.50 -16.27
N LEU A 239 -4.93 5.48 -15.63
CA LEU A 239 -6.06 6.35 -16.00
C LEU A 239 -5.72 7.82 -15.81
N GLY A 240 -5.03 8.19 -14.73
CA GLY A 240 -4.54 9.54 -14.48
C GLY A 240 -3.56 10.02 -15.55
N THR A 241 -2.69 9.13 -16.03
CA THR A 241 -1.78 9.43 -17.14
C THR A 241 -2.53 9.72 -18.44
N LEU A 242 -3.52 8.89 -18.77
CA LEU A 242 -4.34 9.08 -19.97
C LEU A 242 -5.21 10.34 -19.87
N ALA A 243 -5.85 10.56 -18.72
CA ALA A 243 -6.70 11.71 -18.46
C ALA A 243 -5.91 13.03 -18.54
N ALA A 244 -4.68 13.06 -18.01
CA ALA A 244 -3.82 14.23 -18.10
C ALA A 244 -3.48 14.59 -19.56
N ALA A 245 -3.23 13.59 -20.42
CA ALA A 245 -3.00 13.82 -21.84
C ALA A 245 -4.27 14.34 -22.55
N LEU A 246 -5.43 13.76 -22.26
CA LEU A 246 -6.72 14.18 -22.83
C LEU A 246 -7.11 15.60 -22.41
N ALA A 247 -6.91 15.96 -21.14
CA ALA A 247 -7.26 17.28 -20.61
C ALA A 247 -6.46 18.43 -21.25
N LYS A 248 -5.27 18.14 -21.79
CA LYS A 248 -4.44 19.13 -22.50
C LYS A 248 -4.78 19.24 -23.99
N ASP A 249 -5.35 18.20 -24.60
CA ASP A 249 -5.46 18.09 -26.06
C ASP A 249 -6.53 19.04 -26.63
N LYS A 250 -6.16 20.29 -26.91
CA LYS A 250 -7.02 21.26 -27.60
C LYS A 250 -7.29 20.92 -29.07
N LEU A 251 -6.52 19.99 -29.67
CA LEU A 251 -6.48 19.77 -31.13
C LEU A 251 -6.60 18.29 -31.53
N GLY A 252 -6.87 17.37 -30.61
CA GLY A 252 -7.11 15.94 -30.88
C GLY A 252 -5.91 15.14 -31.40
N LYS A 253 -4.67 15.66 -31.26
CA LYS A 253 -3.45 15.05 -31.83
C LYS A 253 -2.53 14.40 -30.80
N THR A 254 -2.73 14.63 -29.51
CA THR A 254 -1.78 14.19 -28.47
C THR A 254 -2.23 12.94 -27.70
N TRP A 255 -3.51 12.55 -27.81
CA TRP A 255 -4.03 11.38 -27.10
C TRP A 255 -3.55 10.03 -27.66
N ARG A 256 -3.30 9.90 -28.98
CA ARG A 256 -2.87 8.63 -29.57
C ARG A 256 -1.50 8.17 -29.05
N PRO A 257 -0.44 9.01 -29.05
CA PRO A 257 0.82 8.64 -28.42
C PRO A 257 0.66 8.35 -26.93
N ALA A 258 -0.13 9.15 -26.20
CA ALA A 258 -0.36 8.93 -24.79
C ALA A 258 -1.03 7.57 -24.53
N LEU A 259 -2.03 7.19 -25.33
CA LEU A 259 -2.67 5.88 -25.25
C LEU A 259 -1.65 4.76 -25.52
N LEU A 260 -0.86 4.85 -26.58
CA LEU A 260 0.16 3.83 -26.90
C LEU A 260 1.17 3.66 -25.77
N TYR A 261 1.64 4.74 -25.17
CA TYR A 261 2.58 4.67 -24.06
C TYR A 261 1.93 4.21 -22.75
N THR A 262 0.67 4.55 -22.49
CA THR A 262 -0.08 3.99 -21.35
C THR A 262 -0.34 2.49 -21.54
N LEU A 263 -0.60 2.04 -22.77
CA LEU A 263 -0.68 0.62 -23.10
C LEU A 263 0.66 -0.08 -22.88
N LEU A 264 1.78 0.54 -23.28
CA LEU A 264 3.13 0.05 -22.95
C LEU A 264 3.32 -0.09 -21.43
N ALA A 265 2.94 0.92 -20.65
CA ALA A 265 3.01 0.86 -19.18
C ALA A 265 2.16 -0.30 -18.64
N GLY A 266 0.94 -0.51 -19.16
CA GLY A 266 0.08 -1.63 -18.81
C GLY A 266 0.67 -3.00 -19.16
N MET A 267 1.28 -3.13 -20.34
CA MET A 267 1.96 -4.37 -20.75
C MET A 267 3.17 -4.67 -19.86
N VAL A 268 3.99 -3.65 -19.54
CA VAL A 268 5.12 -3.81 -18.62
C VAL A 268 4.65 -4.17 -17.22
N ALA A 269 3.57 -3.55 -16.72
CA ALA A 269 2.97 -3.90 -15.44
C ALA A 269 2.51 -5.36 -15.40
N GLY A 270 1.81 -5.82 -16.45
CA GLY A 270 1.41 -7.22 -16.60
C GLY A 270 2.61 -8.16 -16.63
N GLY A 271 3.67 -7.80 -17.35
CA GLY A 271 4.91 -8.58 -17.41
C GLY A 271 5.64 -8.67 -16.06
N VAL A 272 5.74 -7.56 -15.32
CA VAL A 272 6.34 -7.56 -13.96
C VAL A 272 5.51 -8.39 -13.00
N TRP A 273 4.19 -8.19 -12.97
CA TRP A 273 3.31 -8.97 -12.12
C TRP A 273 3.39 -10.47 -12.45
N PHE A 274 3.29 -10.84 -13.72
CA PHE A 274 3.37 -12.23 -14.16
C PHE A 274 4.73 -12.87 -13.86
N GLY A 275 5.83 -12.14 -14.09
CA GLY A 275 7.18 -12.61 -13.82
C GLY A 275 7.47 -12.87 -12.34
N LEU A 276 6.78 -12.18 -11.43
CA LEU A 276 6.90 -12.40 -9.98
C LEU A 276 5.95 -13.49 -9.44
N ASN A 277 4.98 -13.94 -10.25
CA ASN A 277 3.91 -14.85 -9.84
C ASN A 277 3.99 -16.21 -10.57
N PRO A 278 4.92 -17.10 -10.17
CA PRO A 278 5.11 -18.41 -10.81
C PRO A 278 3.88 -19.33 -10.79
N ALA A 279 2.94 -19.10 -9.86
CA ALA A 279 1.66 -19.78 -9.83
C ALA A 279 0.90 -19.69 -11.17
N PHE A 280 1.09 -18.61 -11.93
CA PHE A 280 0.37 -18.36 -13.18
C PHE A 280 1.09 -18.87 -14.44
N TRP A 281 2.32 -19.38 -14.35
CA TRP A 281 3.15 -19.65 -15.53
C TRP A 281 2.63 -20.79 -16.42
N ARG A 282 2.06 -21.84 -15.83
CA ARG A 282 1.58 -23.01 -16.60
C ARG A 282 0.23 -22.76 -17.27
N SER A 283 -0.72 -22.18 -16.52
CA SER A 283 -2.12 -22.11 -16.96
C SER A 283 -2.78 -20.78 -16.57
N PRO A 284 -2.27 -19.62 -17.06
CA PRO A 284 -2.58 -18.30 -16.52
C PRO A 284 -4.07 -17.97 -16.44
N LEU A 285 -4.83 -18.30 -17.49
CA LEU A 285 -6.26 -18.02 -17.53
C LEU A 285 -7.03 -18.87 -16.51
N SER A 286 -6.68 -20.14 -16.35
CA SER A 286 -7.31 -21.02 -15.35
C SER A 286 -6.94 -20.60 -13.92
N THR A 287 -5.68 -20.23 -13.69
CA THR A 287 -5.20 -19.74 -12.39
C THR A 287 -5.87 -18.43 -12.03
N LEU A 288 -6.12 -17.53 -13.00
CA LEU A 288 -6.87 -16.30 -12.79
C LEU A 288 -8.33 -16.59 -12.40
N GLY A 289 -9.01 -17.48 -13.12
CA GLY A 289 -10.38 -17.89 -12.80
C GLY A 289 -10.48 -18.46 -11.38
N GLU A 290 -9.54 -19.34 -11.02
CA GLU A 290 -9.48 -19.94 -9.69
C GLU A 290 -9.14 -18.91 -8.59
N THR A 291 -8.23 -17.99 -8.87
CA THR A 291 -7.91 -16.89 -7.94
C THR A 291 -9.14 -16.04 -7.64
N LEU A 292 -9.92 -15.67 -8.67
CA LEU A 292 -11.15 -14.90 -8.50
C LEU A 292 -12.19 -15.69 -7.69
N ARG A 293 -12.34 -16.99 -7.97
CA ARG A 293 -13.24 -17.89 -7.23
C ARG A 293 -12.85 -17.97 -5.75
N LEU A 294 -11.59 -18.28 -5.45
CA LEU A 294 -11.07 -18.39 -4.08
C LEU A 294 -11.18 -17.08 -3.30
N ARG A 295 -10.98 -15.93 -3.98
CA ARG A 295 -11.15 -14.60 -3.38
C ARG A 295 -12.61 -14.31 -3.05
N ALA A 296 -13.54 -14.64 -3.95
CA ALA A 296 -14.97 -14.49 -3.69
C ALA A 296 -15.42 -15.40 -2.53
N GLU A 297 -14.96 -16.65 -2.52
CA GLU A 297 -15.25 -17.60 -1.44
C GLU A 297 -14.70 -17.13 -0.09
N LEU A 298 -13.46 -16.64 -0.03
CA LEU A 298 -12.88 -16.08 1.18
C LEU A 298 -13.69 -14.87 1.69
N LEU A 299 -14.06 -13.97 0.79
CA LEU A 299 -14.84 -12.78 1.15
C LEU A 299 -16.22 -13.14 1.68
N ASN A 300 -16.89 -14.12 1.06
CA ASN A 300 -18.19 -14.62 1.52
C ASN A 300 -18.05 -15.23 2.92
N ARG A 301 -17.07 -16.12 3.14
CA ARG A 301 -16.81 -16.70 4.47
C ARG A 301 -16.57 -15.63 5.53
N GLN A 302 -15.71 -14.66 5.24
CA GLN A 302 -15.41 -13.56 6.17
C GLN A 302 -16.64 -12.68 6.46
N THR A 303 -17.53 -12.48 5.48
CA THR A 303 -18.74 -11.67 5.65
C THR A 303 -19.82 -12.43 6.42
N GLU A 304 -19.98 -13.74 6.18
CA GLU A 304 -20.96 -14.58 6.87
C GLU A 304 -20.60 -14.83 8.34
N SER A 305 -19.30 -14.90 8.66
CA SER A 305 -18.82 -15.26 10.00
C SER A 305 -18.43 -14.07 10.88
N SER A 306 -18.54 -12.83 10.39
CA SER A 306 -18.00 -11.65 11.09
C SER A 306 -19.07 -10.62 11.43
N ASP A 307 -19.11 -10.24 12.70
CA ASP A 307 -19.88 -9.09 13.19
C ASP A 307 -19.39 -7.75 12.59
N ALA A 308 -18.22 -7.73 11.94
CA ALA A 308 -17.67 -6.58 11.24
C ALA A 308 -18.24 -6.39 9.82
N ALA A 309 -19.13 -7.27 9.35
CA ALA A 309 -19.79 -7.11 8.06
C ALA A 309 -20.74 -5.91 8.06
N PHE A 310 -20.64 -5.03 7.05
CA PHE A 310 -21.59 -3.93 6.90
C PHE A 310 -22.94 -4.45 6.42
N ALA A 311 -23.99 -4.09 7.14
CA ALA A 311 -25.37 -4.40 6.78
C ALA A 311 -25.83 -3.71 5.47
N ASP A 312 -25.32 -2.51 5.19
CA ASP A 312 -25.75 -1.70 4.05
C ASP A 312 -24.65 -0.77 3.49
N LEU A 313 -25.00 -0.04 2.42
CA LEU A 313 -24.13 0.94 1.78
C LEU A 313 -23.84 2.15 2.71
N GLY A 314 -24.76 2.49 3.60
CA GLY A 314 -24.62 3.59 4.55
C GLY A 314 -23.48 3.35 5.52
N GLY A 315 -23.36 2.13 6.07
CA GLY A 315 -22.23 1.71 6.90
C GLY A 315 -20.89 1.85 6.17
N ARG A 316 -20.83 1.42 4.90
CA ARG A 316 -19.62 1.53 4.06
C ARG A 316 -19.24 2.98 3.77
N MET A 317 -20.21 3.83 3.49
CA MET A 317 -20.00 5.27 3.32
C MET A 317 -19.51 5.92 4.63
N GLY A 318 -20.07 5.50 5.78
CA GLY A 318 -19.60 5.92 7.10
C GLY A 318 -18.14 5.54 7.34
N ALA A 319 -17.74 4.32 6.98
CA ALA A 319 -16.36 3.85 7.11
C ALA A 319 -15.37 4.67 6.26
N ILE A 320 -15.74 5.08 5.04
CA ILE A 320 -14.89 5.96 4.22
C ILE A 320 -14.56 7.29 4.93
N LEU A 321 -15.48 7.82 5.72
CA LEU A 321 -15.25 9.04 6.50
C LEU A 321 -14.53 8.76 7.83
N ARG A 322 -14.78 7.60 8.44
CA ARG A 322 -14.29 7.25 9.77
C ARG A 322 -12.87 6.68 9.75
N GLU A 323 -12.60 5.72 8.88
CA GLU A 323 -11.34 4.95 8.87
C GLU A 323 -10.06 5.78 8.70
N PRO A 324 -10.04 6.88 7.93
CA PRO A 324 -8.80 7.64 7.77
C PRO A 324 -8.29 8.30 9.04
N PHE A 325 -9.14 8.95 9.84
CA PHE A 325 -8.65 9.77 10.95
C PHE A 325 -9.48 9.68 12.24
N LEU A 326 -10.68 9.09 12.20
CA LEU A 326 -11.61 9.05 13.33
C LEU A 326 -11.65 7.69 14.03
N ALA A 327 -11.44 6.60 13.28
CA ALA A 327 -11.39 5.26 13.86
C ALA A 327 -10.11 5.08 14.69
N PRO A 328 -10.19 4.50 15.91
CA PRO A 328 -9.00 4.04 16.60
C PRO A 328 -8.32 2.90 15.83
N PRO A 329 -7.04 2.61 16.07
CA PRO A 329 -6.34 1.50 15.43
C PRO A 329 -6.97 0.15 15.76
N GLN A 330 -7.24 -0.67 14.74
CA GLN A 330 -7.76 -2.02 14.89
C GLN A 330 -6.61 -3.05 14.94
N TYR A 331 -6.40 -3.67 16.11
CA TYR A 331 -5.27 -4.58 16.35
C TYR A 331 -5.49 -6.01 15.85
N ALA A 332 -6.74 -6.48 15.85
CA ALA A 332 -7.14 -7.80 15.37
C ALA A 332 -8.60 -7.77 14.91
N GLU A 333 -8.98 -8.70 14.05
CA GLU A 333 -10.37 -8.83 13.56
C GLU A 333 -11.19 -9.87 14.33
N ALA A 334 -10.56 -10.79 15.05
CA ALA A 334 -11.22 -11.85 15.80
C ALA A 334 -11.24 -11.52 17.31
N PRO A 335 -12.39 -11.65 18.01
CA PRO A 335 -12.50 -11.33 19.44
C PRO A 335 -11.49 -12.07 20.32
N GLY A 336 -11.28 -13.38 20.10
CA GLY A 336 -10.33 -14.18 20.87
C GLY A 336 -8.87 -13.70 20.75
N TRP A 337 -8.51 -13.03 19.65
CA TRP A 337 -7.19 -12.42 19.51
C TRP A 337 -7.04 -11.14 20.33
N ILE A 338 -8.09 -10.33 20.45
CA ILE A 338 -8.02 -9.09 21.25
C ILE A 338 -7.72 -9.43 22.71
N GLU A 339 -8.39 -10.46 23.25
CA GLU A 339 -8.16 -10.94 24.61
C GLU A 339 -6.73 -11.49 24.79
N ALA A 340 -6.31 -12.37 23.88
CA ALA A 340 -4.98 -12.98 23.94
C ALA A 340 -3.84 -11.95 23.80
N LEU A 341 -4.06 -10.85 23.08
CA LEU A 341 -3.05 -9.83 22.82
C LEU A 341 -3.09 -8.63 23.76
N GLY A 342 -4.00 -8.60 24.75
CA GLY A 342 -4.28 -7.41 25.58
C GLY A 342 -3.01 -6.75 26.14
N GLU A 343 -2.10 -7.52 26.73
CA GLU A 343 -0.84 -6.98 27.30
C GLU A 343 0.07 -6.39 26.21
N SER A 344 0.20 -7.07 25.06
CA SER A 344 1.03 -6.59 23.95
C SER A 344 0.46 -5.32 23.32
N ILE A 345 -0.87 -5.22 23.20
CA ILE A 345 -1.58 -4.04 22.71
C ILE A 345 -1.36 -2.87 23.66
N GLN A 346 -1.52 -3.07 24.97
CA GLN A 346 -1.30 -2.02 25.96
C GLN A 346 0.16 -1.54 25.98
N ARG A 347 1.13 -2.46 25.86
CA ARG A 347 2.55 -2.13 25.78
C ARG A 347 2.87 -1.31 24.52
N TYR A 348 2.29 -1.67 23.39
CA TYR A 348 2.45 -0.90 22.16
C TYR A 348 1.80 0.49 22.28
N GLN A 349 0.56 0.57 22.77
CA GLN A 349 -0.17 1.82 22.95
C GLN A 349 0.51 2.81 23.91
N SER A 350 1.27 2.30 24.88
CA SER A 350 2.08 3.12 25.81
C SER A 350 3.49 3.42 25.29
N SER A 351 3.90 2.82 24.18
CA SER A 351 5.20 3.06 23.57
C SER A 351 5.22 4.39 22.79
N PRO A 352 6.37 5.05 22.64
CA PRO A 352 6.46 6.29 21.87
C PRO A 352 6.32 6.08 20.35
N VAL A 353 6.24 4.84 19.88
CA VAL A 353 6.35 4.44 18.47
C VAL A 353 5.03 3.96 17.88
N ASN A 354 3.92 4.06 18.61
CA ASN A 354 2.59 3.65 18.14
C ASN A 354 1.89 4.65 17.21
N GLY A 355 2.55 5.74 16.86
CA GLY A 355 1.97 6.87 16.14
C GLY A 355 1.22 7.83 17.04
N TRP A 356 0.42 8.68 16.42
CA TRP A 356 -0.43 9.61 17.15
C TRP A 356 -1.89 9.16 17.03
N ASP A 357 -2.48 8.74 18.16
CA ASP A 357 -3.93 8.64 18.25
C ASP A 357 -4.54 10.05 18.22
N TRP A 358 -5.14 10.38 17.08
CA TRP A 358 -5.72 11.70 16.84
C TRP A 358 -6.88 12.00 17.81
N GLY A 359 -7.57 10.96 18.30
CA GLY A 359 -8.85 11.12 18.97
C GLY A 359 -9.90 11.81 18.09
N ALA A 360 -11.12 11.96 18.63
CA ALA A 360 -12.24 12.45 17.83
C ALA A 360 -12.07 13.89 17.32
N ILE A 361 -11.47 14.79 18.12
CA ILE A 361 -11.37 16.22 17.78
C ILE A 361 -10.35 16.45 16.66
N ILE A 362 -9.12 15.94 16.80
CA ILE A 362 -8.09 16.12 15.77
C ILE A 362 -8.45 15.28 14.55
N GLY A 363 -8.99 14.08 14.75
CA GLY A 363 -9.52 13.25 13.67
C GLY A 363 -10.56 13.99 12.82
N LEU A 364 -11.52 14.67 13.45
CA LEU A 364 -12.52 15.49 12.75
C LEU A 364 -11.87 16.65 12.00
N LEU A 365 -10.91 17.34 12.62
CA LEU A 365 -10.18 18.42 11.96
C LEU A 365 -9.43 17.92 10.71
N LEU A 366 -8.73 16.79 10.80
CA LEU A 366 -8.03 16.17 9.67
C LEU A 366 -9.00 15.75 8.56
N THR A 367 -10.16 15.20 8.92
CA THR A 367 -11.23 14.88 7.96
C THR A 367 -11.76 16.14 7.26
N LEU A 368 -12.01 17.22 8.00
CA LEU A 368 -12.43 18.51 7.41
C LEU A 368 -11.36 19.10 6.49
N LEU A 369 -10.08 19.00 6.88
CA LEU A 369 -8.96 19.40 6.02
C LEU A 369 -8.89 18.52 4.76
N ALA A 370 -9.15 17.22 4.85
CA ALA A 370 -9.20 16.34 3.69
C ALA A 370 -10.32 16.74 2.73
N LEU A 371 -11.52 17.06 3.25
CA LEU A 371 -12.64 17.56 2.44
C LEU A 371 -12.30 18.90 1.78
N LEU A 372 -11.67 19.83 2.50
CA LEU A 372 -11.20 21.10 1.95
C LEU A 372 -10.15 20.88 0.85
N GLY A 373 -9.24 19.94 1.05
CA GLY A 373 -8.25 19.52 0.06
C GLY A 373 -8.90 18.96 -1.20
N LEU A 374 -9.91 18.10 -1.03
CA LEU A 374 -10.68 17.50 -2.13
C LEU A 374 -11.39 18.56 -2.97
N VAL A 375 -12.15 19.45 -2.32
CA VAL A 375 -12.83 20.57 -2.99
C VAL A 375 -11.81 21.46 -3.70
N GLY A 376 -10.71 21.79 -3.03
CA GLY A 376 -9.65 22.61 -3.58
C GLY A 376 -9.01 22.00 -4.83
N LEU A 377 -8.72 20.69 -4.82
CA LEU A 377 -8.21 19.98 -6.00
C LEU A 377 -9.26 19.90 -7.10
N ALA A 378 -10.54 19.71 -6.79
CA ALA A 378 -11.61 19.76 -7.79
C ALA A 378 -11.68 21.12 -8.50
N LEU A 379 -11.52 22.21 -7.74
CA LEU A 379 -11.44 23.56 -8.30
C LEU A 379 -10.19 23.77 -9.17
N ASP A 380 -9.04 23.25 -8.75
CA ASP A 380 -7.80 23.33 -9.54
C ASP A 380 -7.89 22.47 -10.82
N ALA A 381 -8.50 21.29 -10.75
CA ALA A 381 -8.75 20.41 -11.90
C ALA A 381 -9.69 21.07 -12.93
N ARG A 382 -10.72 21.82 -12.47
CA ARG A 382 -11.57 22.66 -13.34
C ARG A 382 -10.77 23.76 -14.04
N ARG A 383 -9.71 24.26 -13.40
CA ARG A 383 -8.72 25.19 -14.00
C ARG A 383 -7.65 24.48 -14.84
N ARG A 384 -7.86 23.20 -15.17
CA ARG A 384 -6.98 22.33 -15.96
C ARG A 384 -5.63 22.03 -15.30
N ASP A 385 -5.56 22.05 -13.97
CA ASP A 385 -4.42 21.49 -13.25
C ASP A 385 -4.41 19.96 -13.42
N LEU A 386 -3.42 19.46 -14.16
CA LEU A 386 -3.30 18.05 -14.50
C LEU A 386 -2.90 17.19 -13.29
N ILE A 387 -2.15 17.74 -12.33
CA ILE A 387 -1.78 17.01 -11.12
C ILE A 387 -3.03 16.81 -10.27
N ALA A 388 -3.88 17.83 -10.17
CA ALA A 388 -5.15 17.72 -9.47
C ALA A 388 -6.04 16.60 -10.07
N TRP A 389 -6.09 16.46 -11.39
CA TRP A 389 -6.79 15.34 -12.04
C TRP A 389 -6.26 13.97 -11.62
N VAL A 390 -4.93 13.78 -11.58
CA VAL A 390 -4.32 12.52 -11.14
C VAL A 390 -4.73 12.17 -9.71
N ILE A 391 -4.64 13.13 -8.79
CA ILE A 391 -4.99 12.91 -7.38
C ILE A 391 -6.49 12.64 -7.21
N LEU A 392 -7.36 13.33 -7.96
CA LEU A 392 -8.81 13.10 -7.92
C LEU A 392 -9.19 11.72 -8.47
N ILE A 393 -8.54 11.26 -9.54
CA ILE A 393 -8.74 9.90 -10.08
C ILE A 393 -8.31 8.86 -9.06
N TRP A 394 -7.18 9.08 -8.38
CA TRP A 394 -6.74 8.21 -7.29
C TRP A 394 -7.72 8.22 -6.12
N ALA A 395 -8.20 9.39 -5.68
CA ALA A 395 -9.21 9.51 -4.63
C ALA A 395 -10.52 8.79 -4.98
N GLY A 396 -11.01 8.99 -6.21
CA GLY A 396 -12.20 8.33 -6.71
C GLY A 396 -12.05 6.81 -6.76
N ALA A 397 -10.91 6.30 -7.24
CA ALA A 397 -10.63 4.87 -7.29
C ALA A 397 -10.53 4.25 -5.89
N ALA A 398 -9.83 4.90 -4.96
CA ALA A 398 -9.72 4.43 -3.57
C ALA A 398 -11.07 4.46 -2.83
N GLY A 399 -11.87 5.52 -3.04
CA GLY A 399 -13.22 5.61 -2.50
C GLY A 399 -14.16 4.55 -3.06
N ALA A 400 -14.16 4.35 -4.39
CA ALA A 400 -14.97 3.32 -5.04
C ALA A 400 -14.58 1.91 -4.59
N ALA A 401 -13.29 1.63 -4.45
CA ALA A 401 -12.81 0.37 -3.90
C ALA A 401 -13.26 0.17 -2.45
N SER A 402 -13.21 1.22 -1.63
CA SER A 402 -13.65 1.18 -0.22
C SER A 402 -15.16 0.93 -0.09
N LEU A 403 -15.98 1.43 -1.03
CA LEU A 403 -17.41 1.11 -1.09
C LEU A 403 -17.68 -0.36 -1.45
N ALA A 404 -16.74 -1.00 -2.16
CA ALA A 404 -16.84 -2.41 -2.52
C ALA A 404 -16.40 -3.34 -1.38
N VAL A 405 -15.73 -2.84 -0.34
CA VAL A 405 -15.32 -3.61 0.83
C VAL A 405 -16.55 -3.89 1.72
N PRO A 406 -16.92 -5.16 1.97
CA PRO A 406 -18.06 -5.50 2.80
C PRO A 406 -17.75 -5.57 4.31
N LEU A 407 -16.48 -5.42 4.70
CA LEU A 407 -16.01 -5.63 6.07
C LEU A 407 -15.40 -4.35 6.65
N ASP A 408 -15.68 -4.07 7.92
CA ASP A 408 -15.11 -2.96 8.69
C ASP A 408 -13.69 -3.28 9.20
N TRP A 409 -12.86 -3.81 8.31
CA TRP A 409 -11.46 -4.11 8.61
C TRP A 409 -10.59 -2.96 8.13
N GLN A 410 -10.01 -2.22 9.06
CA GLN A 410 -9.31 -0.97 8.82
C GLN A 410 -8.16 -1.11 7.82
N ARG A 411 -7.47 -2.26 7.79
CA ARG A 411 -6.39 -2.55 6.82
C ARG A 411 -6.86 -2.56 5.36
N TYR A 412 -8.15 -2.76 5.09
CA TYR A 412 -8.72 -2.68 3.74
C TYR A 412 -8.87 -1.24 3.24
N TYR A 413 -8.81 -0.26 4.13
CA TYR A 413 -8.91 1.16 3.82
C TYR A 413 -7.53 1.84 3.64
N LEU A 414 -6.41 1.11 3.72
CA LEU A 414 -5.07 1.68 3.52
C LEU A 414 -4.91 2.48 2.21
N PRO A 415 -5.40 2.02 1.04
CA PRO A 415 -5.36 2.85 -0.17
C PRO A 415 -6.12 4.18 -0.03
N LEU A 416 -7.22 4.21 0.71
CA LEU A 416 -7.98 5.42 1.03
C LEU A 416 -7.23 6.31 2.02
N ILE A 417 -6.60 5.73 3.04
CA ILE A 417 -5.80 6.44 4.03
C ILE A 417 -4.67 7.24 3.34
N LEU A 418 -3.95 6.61 2.41
CA LEU A 418 -2.86 7.26 1.68
C LEU A 418 -3.31 8.52 0.92
N VAL A 419 -4.47 8.46 0.27
CA VAL A 419 -5.00 9.63 -0.44
C VAL A 419 -5.60 10.65 0.54
N ALA A 420 -6.24 10.21 1.62
CA ALA A 420 -6.77 11.08 2.66
C ALA A 420 -5.65 11.92 3.32
N ILE A 421 -4.46 11.36 3.54
CA ILE A 421 -3.28 12.09 4.01
C ILE A 421 -2.90 13.22 3.04
N ILE A 422 -2.82 12.94 1.74
CA ILE A 422 -2.51 13.95 0.72
C ILE A 422 -3.59 15.04 0.68
N LEU A 423 -4.86 14.65 0.78
CA LEU A 423 -5.99 15.58 0.81
C LEU A 423 -5.93 16.46 2.06
N ALA A 424 -5.71 15.91 3.25
CA ALA A 424 -5.61 16.66 4.50
C ALA A 424 -4.45 17.66 4.46
N ALA A 425 -3.27 17.22 4.02
CA ALA A 425 -2.12 18.09 3.83
C ALA A 425 -2.39 19.19 2.79
N SER A 426 -3.13 18.89 1.71
CA SER A 426 -3.57 19.87 0.71
C SER A 426 -4.53 20.91 1.28
N GLY A 427 -5.50 20.48 2.10
CA GLY A 427 -6.39 21.39 2.83
C GLY A 427 -5.63 22.33 3.74
N LEU A 428 -4.70 21.79 4.54
CA LEU A 428 -3.85 22.59 5.43
C LEU A 428 -3.00 23.60 4.64
N GLY A 429 -2.35 23.16 3.56
CA GLY A 429 -1.53 24.01 2.71
C GLY A 429 -2.32 25.15 2.04
N ARG A 430 -3.64 25.03 1.87
CA ARG A 430 -4.50 26.12 1.38
C ARG A 430 -4.81 27.16 2.44
N LEU A 431 -4.89 26.76 3.70
CA LEU A 431 -5.11 27.68 4.81
C LEU A 431 -3.84 28.47 5.13
N LEU A 432 -2.68 27.83 5.05
CA LEU A 432 -1.40 28.43 5.43
C LEU A 432 -0.77 29.29 4.33
N VAL A 433 -0.95 28.92 3.06
CA VAL A 433 -0.33 29.62 1.93
C VAL A 433 -1.41 30.33 1.12
N ARG A 434 -1.51 31.65 1.30
CA ARG A 434 -2.25 32.50 0.36
C ARG A 434 -1.57 32.35 -1.01
N ARG A 435 -2.34 31.93 -2.02
CA ARG A 435 -1.88 32.11 -3.41
C ARG A 435 -1.80 33.61 -3.63
N GLU A 436 -0.59 34.15 -3.74
CA GLU A 436 -0.41 35.42 -4.43
C GLU A 436 -0.97 35.20 -5.84
N GLY A 437 -2.02 35.96 -6.16
CA GLY A 437 -2.87 35.77 -7.33
C GLY A 437 -2.25 36.26 -8.62
#